data_AF-A0A3B0T0T3-F1
#
_entry.id   AF-A0A3B0T0T3-F1
#
_cell.length_a   1.000
_cell.length_b   1.000
_cell.length_c   1.000
_cell.angle_alpha   90.00
_cell.angle_beta   90.00
_cell.angle_gamma   90.00
#
_symmetry.space_group_name_H-M   'P 1'
#
loop_
_entity.id
_entity.type
_entity.pdbx_description
1 polymer ?
#
loop_
_entity_poly.entity_id
_entity_poly.type
_entity_poly.pdbx_seq_one_letter_code
_entity_poly.pdbx_strand_id
1 'polypeptide(L)'
;MKLLAYLFLAPLCFFAQSPVIGIVVDKETKKPLELVDVVAEDTYTSTNVEGKFEIDTSGRTISFNLIGYEEFSKDFELLSRPLDTVFLESKFLELDEVIVTNKEFSLADFIRIGVNYPFEPFTEAFFMRAHLTKNDSILKLQDIS
;
A
#
# COMPACT_ATOMS: atom_id res chain seq x y z
N MET A 1 -36.34 -31.59 -36.31
CA MET A 1 -34.95 -31.18 -36.64
C MET A 1 -34.63 -29.72 -36.30
N LYS A 2 -35.53 -28.75 -36.53
CA LYS A 2 -35.29 -27.33 -36.17
C LYS A 2 -35.12 -27.09 -34.65
N LEU A 3 -35.87 -27.82 -33.81
CA LEU A 3 -35.78 -27.72 -32.34
C LEU A 3 -34.43 -28.25 -31.78
N LEU A 4 -33.84 -29.24 -32.45
CA LEU A 4 -32.56 -29.83 -32.04
C LEU A 4 -31.38 -28.88 -32.31
N ALA A 5 -31.49 -28.04 -33.35
CA ALA A 5 -30.50 -27.01 -33.65
C ALA A 5 -30.48 -25.88 -32.62
N TYR A 6 -31.64 -25.52 -32.03
CA TYR A 6 -31.70 -24.54 -30.94
C TYR A 6 -31.08 -25.06 -29.63
N LEU A 7 -31.20 -26.36 -29.35
CA LEU A 7 -30.58 -26.99 -28.18
C LEU A 7 -29.04 -26.98 -28.26
N PHE A 8 -28.48 -26.99 -29.46
CA PHE A 8 -27.03 -26.94 -29.70
C PHE A 8 -26.43 -25.53 -29.61
N LEU A 9 -27.25 -24.46 -29.67
CA LEU A 9 -26.79 -23.07 -29.53
C LEU A 9 -26.81 -22.54 -28.09
N ALA A 10 -27.53 -23.22 -27.17
CA ALA A 10 -27.65 -22.82 -25.78
C ALA A 10 -26.33 -22.77 -24.95
N PRO A 11 -25.31 -23.63 -25.17
CA PRO A 11 -24.11 -23.61 -24.32
C PRO A 11 -23.14 -22.44 -24.61
N LEU A 12 -23.36 -21.64 -25.66
CA LEU A 12 -22.47 -20.51 -25.99
C LEU A 12 -22.62 -19.29 -25.07
N CYS A 13 -23.70 -19.22 -24.27
CA CYS A 13 -23.98 -18.06 -23.41
C CYS A 13 -23.43 -18.19 -21.96
N PHE A 14 -22.73 -19.27 -21.61
CA PHE A 14 -22.33 -19.56 -20.23
C PHE A 14 -20.97 -19.01 -19.79
N PHE A 15 -20.26 -18.23 -20.62
CA PHE A 15 -18.91 -17.69 -20.31
C PHE A 15 -18.89 -16.21 -19.91
N ALA A 16 -19.92 -15.71 -19.21
CA ALA A 16 -20.13 -14.27 -19.01
C ALA A 16 -19.50 -13.67 -17.72
N GLN A 17 -18.48 -14.26 -17.12
CA GLN A 17 -17.76 -13.57 -16.04
C GLN A 17 -16.89 -12.48 -16.67
N SER A 18 -17.23 -11.21 -16.41
CA SER A 18 -16.45 -10.07 -16.88
C SER A 18 -15.43 -9.70 -15.81
N PRO A 19 -14.13 -9.63 -16.12
CA PRO A 19 -13.12 -9.23 -15.16
C PRO A 19 -13.38 -7.83 -14.64
N VAL A 20 -12.97 -7.59 -13.40
CA VAL A 20 -12.83 -6.23 -12.88
C VAL A 20 -11.52 -5.66 -13.38
N ILE A 21 -11.61 -4.52 -14.07
CA ILE A 21 -10.45 -3.81 -14.63
C ILE A 21 -10.45 -2.39 -14.07
N GLY A 22 -9.27 -1.90 -13.73
CA GLY A 22 -9.09 -0.52 -13.27
C GLY A 22 -7.63 -0.07 -13.26
N ILE A 23 -7.40 1.17 -12.84
CA ILE A 23 -6.08 1.73 -12.61
C ILE A 23 -5.95 2.18 -11.15
N VAL A 24 -4.79 1.92 -10.55
CA VAL A 24 -4.43 2.42 -9.22
C VAL A 24 -3.41 3.54 -9.37
N VAL A 25 -3.71 4.66 -8.73
CA VAL A 25 -2.85 5.85 -8.75
C VAL A 25 -2.65 6.41 -7.35
N ASP A 26 -1.57 7.13 -7.17
CA ASP A 26 -1.32 7.92 -5.96
C ASP A 26 -2.36 9.05 -5.85
N LYS A 27 -2.95 9.21 -4.67
CA LYS A 27 -4.02 10.19 -4.41
C LYS A 27 -3.57 11.62 -4.64
N GLU A 28 -2.32 11.97 -4.36
CA GLU A 28 -1.83 13.35 -4.44
C GLU A 28 -1.18 13.63 -5.80
N THR A 29 -0.21 12.81 -6.19
CA THR A 29 0.59 13.01 -7.40
C THR A 29 -0.10 12.55 -8.67
N LYS A 30 -1.17 11.75 -8.56
CA LYS A 30 -1.91 11.13 -9.66
C LYS A 30 -1.06 10.24 -10.56
N LYS A 31 0.13 9.86 -10.10
CA LYS A 31 1.01 8.94 -10.82
C LYS A 31 0.51 7.50 -10.67
N PRO A 32 0.67 6.66 -11.71
CA PRO A 32 0.35 5.24 -11.61
C PRO A 32 1.21 4.55 -10.56
N LEU A 33 0.61 3.63 -9.83
CA LEU A 33 1.29 2.82 -8.82
C LEU A 33 1.45 1.39 -9.34
N GLU A 34 2.70 0.96 -9.52
CA GLU A 34 3.06 -0.40 -9.90
C GLU A 34 3.13 -1.31 -8.67
N LEU A 35 2.93 -2.61 -8.85
CA LEU A 35 3.07 -3.66 -7.81
C LEU A 35 2.12 -3.49 -6.62
N VAL A 36 1.04 -2.72 -6.76
CA VAL A 36 -0.07 -2.73 -5.80
C VAL A 36 -0.69 -4.13 -5.81
N ASP A 37 -0.76 -4.76 -4.64
CA ASP A 37 -1.47 -6.01 -4.40
C ASP A 37 -2.98 -5.76 -4.51
N VAL A 38 -3.65 -6.50 -5.39
CA VAL A 38 -5.10 -6.44 -5.59
C VAL A 38 -5.65 -7.80 -5.19
N VAL A 39 -6.32 -7.86 -4.04
CA VAL A 39 -6.69 -9.11 -3.38
C VAL A 39 -8.21 -9.20 -3.26
N ALA A 40 -8.78 -10.29 -3.76
CA ALA A 40 -10.17 -10.64 -3.50
C ALA A 40 -10.24 -11.91 -2.63
N GLU A 41 -11.44 -12.33 -2.25
CA GLU A 41 -11.64 -13.53 -1.43
C GLU A 41 -11.12 -14.82 -2.09
N ASP A 42 -11.26 -14.92 -3.42
CA ASP A 42 -11.00 -16.12 -4.21
C ASP A 42 -9.81 -16.01 -5.16
N THR A 43 -9.24 -14.81 -5.34
CA THR A 43 -8.18 -14.56 -6.32
C THR A 43 -7.27 -13.39 -5.93
N TYR A 44 -6.18 -13.24 -6.67
CA TYR A 44 -5.13 -12.25 -6.43
C TYR A 44 -4.50 -11.82 -7.75
N THR A 45 -4.15 -10.55 -7.87
CA THR A 45 -3.31 -10.00 -8.95
C THR A 45 -2.48 -8.82 -8.43
N SER A 46 -1.67 -8.23 -9.31
CA SER A 46 -0.98 -6.98 -9.03
C SER A 46 -1.04 -6.01 -10.21
N THR A 47 -0.83 -4.72 -9.92
CA THR A 47 -0.79 -3.69 -10.95
C THR A 47 0.52 -3.70 -11.73
N ASN A 48 0.43 -3.38 -13.03
CA ASN A 48 1.58 -3.25 -13.92
C ASN A 48 2.23 -1.85 -13.86
N VAL A 49 3.25 -1.60 -14.69
CA VAL A 49 3.99 -0.31 -14.77
C VAL A 49 3.11 0.91 -15.07
N GLU A 50 1.93 0.70 -15.65
CA GLU A 50 0.94 1.76 -15.92
C GLU A 50 -0.10 1.87 -14.80
N GLY A 51 0.06 1.12 -13.70
CA GLY A 51 -0.86 1.04 -12.58
C GLY A 51 -2.15 0.27 -12.86
N LYS A 52 -2.25 -0.42 -14.00
CA LYS A 52 -3.46 -1.14 -14.40
C LYS A 52 -3.50 -2.54 -13.80
N PHE A 53 -4.70 -3.00 -13.45
CA PHE A 53 -4.95 -4.38 -13.00
C PHE A 53 -6.18 -4.97 -13.70
N GLU A 54 -6.22 -6.29 -13.74
CA GLU A 54 -7.34 -7.10 -14.21
C GLU A 54 -7.47 -8.29 -13.27
N ILE A 55 -8.66 -8.48 -12.68
CA ILE A 55 -8.92 -9.52 -11.69
C ILE A 55 -10.29 -10.17 -11.93
N ASP A 56 -10.27 -11.49 -12.11
CA ASP A 56 -11.46 -12.34 -12.21
C ASP A 56 -11.85 -12.84 -10.83
N THR A 57 -12.85 -12.22 -10.21
CA THR A 57 -13.32 -12.56 -8.86
C THR A 57 -14.84 -12.72 -8.83
N SER A 58 -15.29 -13.69 -8.05
CA SER A 58 -16.69 -13.81 -7.60
C SER A 58 -16.91 -13.22 -6.21
N GLY A 59 -15.83 -12.78 -5.56
CA GLY A 59 -15.80 -12.20 -4.23
C GLY A 59 -16.42 -10.80 -4.18
N ARG A 60 -16.94 -10.45 -3.01
CA ARG A 60 -17.67 -9.20 -2.79
C ARG A 60 -16.75 -8.01 -2.59
N THR A 61 -15.59 -8.23 -1.96
CA THR A 61 -14.65 -7.17 -1.56
C THR A 61 -13.32 -7.37 -2.27
N ILE A 62 -12.73 -6.28 -2.75
CA ILE A 62 -11.33 -6.24 -3.18
C ILE A 62 -10.57 -5.25 -2.31
N SER A 63 -9.41 -5.67 -1.82
CA SER A 63 -8.45 -4.85 -1.11
C SER A 63 -7.25 -4.51 -2.01
N PHE A 64 -6.69 -3.35 -1.74
CA PHE A 64 -5.56 -2.76 -2.44
C PHE A 64 -4.49 -2.43 -1.40
N ASN A 65 -3.31 -3.03 -1.54
CA ASN A 65 -2.20 -2.86 -0.61
C ASN A 65 -0.91 -2.51 -1.35
N LEU A 66 -0.18 -1.53 -0.82
CA LEU A 66 1.16 -1.20 -1.27
C LEU A 66 1.95 -0.67 -0.07
N ILE A 67 3.20 -1.12 0.08
CA ILE A 67 4.07 -0.64 1.15
C ILE A 67 4.25 0.88 1.04
N GLY A 68 4.06 1.59 2.16
CA GLY A 68 4.11 3.05 2.21
C GLY A 68 2.78 3.72 1.84
N TYR A 69 1.70 2.97 1.65
CA TYR A 69 0.35 3.47 1.44
C TYR A 69 -0.61 2.92 2.51
N GLU A 70 -1.71 3.62 2.73
CA GLU A 70 -2.81 3.11 3.55
C GLU A 70 -3.55 2.00 2.83
N GLU A 71 -3.95 0.97 3.57
CA GLU A 71 -4.76 -0.12 3.04
C GLU A 71 -6.15 0.40 2.64
N PHE A 72 -6.60 0.05 1.43
CA PHE A 72 -7.89 0.44 0.91
C PHE A 72 -8.70 -0.78 0.49
N SER A 73 -9.98 -0.85 0.89
CA SER A 73 -10.87 -1.95 0.52
C SER A 73 -12.21 -1.43 0.02
N LYS A 74 -12.78 -2.11 -0.98
CA LYS A 74 -14.05 -1.72 -1.59
C LYS A 74 -14.94 -2.92 -1.89
N ASP A 75 -16.22 -2.77 -1.57
CA ASP A 75 -17.29 -3.72 -1.90
C ASP A 75 -17.84 -3.45 -3.31
N PHE A 76 -17.82 -4.45 -4.18
CA PHE A 76 -18.23 -4.37 -5.59
C PHE A 76 -19.74 -4.33 -5.78
N GLU A 77 -20.51 -4.98 -4.90
CA GLU A 77 -21.97 -4.99 -5.02
C GLU A 77 -22.58 -3.61 -4.73
N LEU A 78 -21.86 -2.75 -3.99
CA LEU A 78 -22.27 -1.38 -3.68
C LEU A 78 -21.79 -0.37 -4.72
N LEU A 79 -21.08 -0.81 -5.77
CA LEU A 79 -20.60 0.07 -6.81
C LEU A 79 -21.72 0.41 -7.79
N SER A 80 -22.16 1.68 -7.77
CA SER A 80 -23.07 2.20 -8.78
C SER A 80 -22.41 2.35 -10.17
N ARG A 81 -21.08 2.18 -10.26
CA ARG A 81 -20.24 2.34 -11.45
C ARG A 81 -19.04 1.38 -11.39
N PRO A 82 -18.54 0.87 -12.53
CA PRO A 82 -17.33 0.05 -12.55
C PRO A 82 -16.14 0.77 -11.88
N LEU A 83 -15.26 -0.01 -11.26
CA LEU A 83 -14.11 0.47 -10.50
C LEU A 83 -13.00 0.99 -11.44
N ASP A 84 -13.24 2.15 -12.06
CA ASP A 84 -12.37 2.73 -13.09
C ASP A 84 -11.01 3.16 -12.52
N THR A 85 -11.01 3.89 -11.39
CA THR A 85 -9.79 4.41 -10.77
C THR A 85 -9.81 4.27 -9.25
N VAL A 86 -8.72 3.76 -8.68
CA VAL A 86 -8.46 3.65 -7.24
C VAL A 86 -7.36 4.63 -6.87
N PHE A 87 -7.60 5.41 -5.81
CA PHE A 87 -6.64 6.37 -5.27
C PHE A 87 -6.10 5.85 -3.95
N LEU A 88 -4.80 5.53 -3.90
CA LEU A 88 -4.13 5.17 -2.65
C LEU A 88 -3.51 6.39 -1.99
N GLU A 89 -3.70 6.50 -0.68
CA GLU A 89 -3.15 7.58 0.13
C GLU A 89 -1.80 7.16 0.69
N SER A 90 -0.76 7.98 0.43
CA SER A 90 0.57 7.71 0.95
C SER A 90 0.55 7.78 2.47
N LYS A 91 1.06 6.72 3.09
CA LYS A 91 1.29 6.62 4.52
C LYS A 91 2.63 7.26 4.84
N PHE A 92 2.65 8.60 4.86
CA PHE A 92 3.73 9.31 5.52
C PHE A 92 3.53 9.11 7.03
N LEU A 93 4.34 8.21 7.62
CA LEU A 93 4.48 8.15 9.07
C LEU A 93 5.16 9.46 9.50
N GLU A 94 4.37 10.46 9.84
CA GLU A 94 4.85 11.61 10.59
C GLU A 94 5.15 11.11 12.00
N LEU A 95 6.44 10.90 12.27
CA LEU A 95 6.89 10.53 13.61
C LEU A 95 6.75 11.76 14.50
N ASP A 96 6.11 11.59 15.65
CA ASP A 96 6.09 12.64 16.67
C ASP A 96 7.54 12.99 17.07
N GLU A 97 7.88 14.29 16.99
CA GLU A 97 9.17 14.76 17.44
C GLU A 97 9.28 14.53 18.95
N VAL A 98 10.36 13.85 19.37
CA VAL A 98 10.66 13.65 20.79
C VAL A 98 11.73 14.63 21.21
N ILE A 99 11.33 15.60 22.04
CA ILE A 99 12.26 16.58 22.62
C ILE A 99 12.84 16.01 23.92
N VAL A 100 14.15 15.77 23.91
CA VAL A 100 14.91 15.32 25.09
C VAL A 100 15.57 16.52 25.76
N THR A 101 15.15 16.84 26.98
CA THR A 101 15.69 17.98 27.75
C THR A 101 16.64 17.58 28.89
N ASN A 102 16.71 16.28 29.22
CA ASN A 102 17.56 15.78 30.29
C ASN A 102 19.01 15.56 29.80
N LYS A 103 19.98 16.12 30.52
CA LYS A 103 21.42 15.89 30.25
C LYS A 103 21.88 14.46 30.47
N GLU A 104 21.16 13.66 31.26
CA GLU A 104 21.46 12.25 31.52
C GLU A 104 20.73 11.28 30.57
N PHE A 105 20.32 11.75 29.39
CA PHE A 105 19.65 10.91 28.41
C PHE A 105 20.53 9.78 27.89
N SER A 106 19.99 8.56 27.95
CA SER A 106 20.54 7.37 27.32
C SER A 106 19.69 7.01 26.09
N LEU A 107 20.29 7.12 24.90
CA LEU A 107 19.64 6.70 23.66
C LEU A 107 19.27 5.21 23.70
N ALA A 108 20.11 4.38 24.31
CA ALA A 108 19.90 2.94 24.42
C ALA A 108 18.63 2.58 25.23
N ASP A 109 18.37 3.33 26.31
CA ASP A 109 17.17 3.14 27.13
C ASP A 109 15.92 3.60 26.37
N PHE A 110 16.00 4.72 25.66
CA PHE A 110 14.90 5.25 24.86
C PHE A 110 14.47 4.32 23.73
N ILE A 111 15.43 3.81 22.95
CA ILE A 111 15.14 2.86 21.86
C ILE A 111 14.86 1.45 22.37
N ARG A 112 14.86 1.24 23.70
CA ARG A 112 14.61 -0.05 24.37
C ARG A 112 15.39 -1.18 23.71
N ILE A 113 16.71 -1.02 23.58
CA ILE A 113 17.53 -1.87 22.71
C ILE A 113 17.32 -3.37 22.94
N GLY A 114 17.25 -3.84 24.20
CA GLY A 114 17.04 -5.25 24.53
C GLY A 114 15.63 -5.79 24.27
N VAL A 115 14.66 -4.94 23.92
CA VAL A 115 13.30 -5.34 23.52
C VAL A 115 13.15 -5.26 22.00
N ASN A 116 13.61 -4.16 21.40
CA ASN A 116 13.43 -3.91 19.96
C ASN A 116 14.44 -4.65 19.09
N TYR A 117 15.60 -5.01 19.64
CA TYR A 117 16.66 -5.72 18.94
C TYR A 117 17.00 -6.97 19.76
N PRO A 118 16.37 -8.12 19.50
CA PRO A 118 16.47 -9.30 20.36
C PRO A 118 17.67 -10.22 20.05
N PHE A 119 18.52 -9.89 19.07
CA PHE A 119 19.60 -10.76 18.61
C PHE A 119 20.98 -10.34 19.16
N GLU A 120 21.66 -11.25 19.86
CA GLU A 120 23.01 -11.02 20.43
C GLU A 120 24.13 -11.64 19.56
N PRO A 121 25.30 -10.96 19.42
CA PRO A 121 25.62 -9.63 19.96
C PRO A 121 24.94 -8.50 19.19
N PHE A 122 24.46 -7.49 19.91
CA PHE A 122 23.85 -6.29 19.31
C PHE A 122 24.95 -5.45 18.63
N THR A 123 25.04 -5.51 17.30
CA THR A 123 25.95 -4.65 16.54
C THR A 123 25.17 -4.06 15.37
N GLU A 124 24.77 -2.80 15.52
CA GLU A 124 24.11 -2.02 14.47
C GLU A 124 24.77 -0.65 14.33
N ALA A 125 24.89 -0.20 13.10
CA ALA A 125 25.38 1.14 12.78
C ALA A 125 24.18 2.09 12.75
N PHE A 126 24.07 2.96 13.75
CA PHE A 126 23.07 4.02 13.75
C PHE A 126 23.64 5.26 13.06
N PHE A 127 22.83 5.87 12.20
CA PHE A 127 23.15 7.17 11.63
C PHE A 127 22.43 8.25 12.42
N MET A 128 23.19 9.09 13.12
CA MET A 128 22.63 10.23 13.84
C MET A 128 22.91 11.52 13.07
N ARG A 129 21.87 12.31 12.81
CA ARG A 129 21.98 13.65 12.23
C ARG A 129 21.56 14.69 13.25
N ALA A 130 22.50 15.53 13.67
CA ALA A 130 22.23 16.69 14.49
C ALA A 130 21.97 17.91 13.61
N HIS A 131 21.00 18.75 14.00
CA HIS A 131 20.76 20.03 13.36
C HIS A 131 20.78 21.17 14.38
N LEU A 132 21.37 22.31 14.00
CA LEU A 132 21.33 23.55 14.77
C LEU A 132 20.41 24.52 14.04
N THR A 133 19.37 25.00 14.72
CA THR A 133 18.44 26.01 14.20
C THR A 133 18.58 27.34 14.93
N LYS A 134 18.34 28.45 14.23
CA LYS A 134 18.19 29.79 14.79
C LYS A 134 17.11 30.53 14.02
N ASN A 135 16.10 31.04 14.71
CA ASN A 135 14.93 31.69 14.11
C ASN A 135 14.30 30.81 13.01
N ASP A 136 14.02 29.55 13.35
CA ASP A 136 13.40 28.54 12.48
C ASP A 136 14.17 28.22 11.18
N SER A 137 15.40 28.73 11.06
CA SER A 137 16.30 28.44 9.94
C SER A 137 17.42 27.50 10.38
N ILE A 138 17.66 26.45 9.60
CA ILE A 138 18.76 25.51 9.84
C ILE A 138 20.09 26.21 9.56
N LEU A 139 20.91 26.38 10.59
CA LEU A 139 22.27 26.92 10.52
C LEU A 139 23.30 25.86 10.16
N LYS A 140 23.13 24.64 10.67
CA LYS A 140 24.09 23.55 10.49
C LYS A 140 23.39 22.20 10.54
N LEU A 141 23.77 21.31 9.63
CA LEU A 141 23.54 19.88 9.71
C LEU A 141 24.89 19.20 9.96
N GLN A 142 24.93 18.24 10.88
CA GLN A 142 26.11 17.45 11.15
C GLN A 142 25.73 15.99 11.34
N ASP A 143 26.35 15.15 10.53
CA ASP A 143 26.21 13.71 10.64
C ASP A 143 27.25 13.19 11.65
N ILE A 144 26.80 12.30 12.53
CA ILE A 144 27.60 11.63 13.55
C ILE A 144 27.58 10.14 13.18
N SER A 145 28.74 9.64 12.78
CA SER A 145 29.02 8.25 12.47
C SER A 145 29.83 7.59 13.58
#